data_AF-X6FL38-F1
#
_entry.id   AF-X6FL38-F1
#
_cell.length_a   1.000
_cell.length_b   1.000
_cell.length_c   1.000
_cell.angle_alpha   90.00
_cell.angle_beta   90.00
_cell.angle_gamma   90.00
#
_symmetry.space_group_name_H-M   'P 1'
#
loop_
_entity.id
_entity.type
_entity.pdbx_description
1 polymer ?
#
loop_
_entity_poly.entity_id
_entity_poly.type
_entity_poly.pdbx_seq_one_letter_code
_entity_poly.pdbx_strand_id
1 'polypeptide(L)'
;MALKQYGIEKFGRLIDQNIAQGHYFSGLIEAEPTLELTAPTSINIVCFRYRGDGLTAERQKALDTEIMLRLQEDGIAALSDTTVHGQHCLRVAINNHRTRRDDLDLLVRETVRLGQEISRPGVAG
;
A
#
# COMPACT_ATOMS: atom_id res chain seq x y z
N MET A 1 -0.92 23.97 21.93
CA MET A 1 -1.11 23.71 20.48
C MET A 1 0.15 23.10 19.91
N ALA A 2 0.05 22.07 19.06
CA ALA A 2 1.20 21.32 18.57
C ALA A 2 2.21 22.19 17.79
N LEU A 3 1.75 23.17 16.99
CA LEU A 3 2.62 24.14 16.29
C LEU A 3 3.45 25.00 17.24
N LYS A 4 2.85 25.47 18.36
CA LYS A 4 3.58 26.24 19.38
C LYS A 4 4.59 25.39 20.17
N GLN A 5 4.32 24.08 20.30
CA GLN A 5 5.18 23.15 21.03
C GLN A 5 6.36 22.66 20.19
N TYR A 6 6.14 22.40 18.90
CA TYR A 6 7.11 21.71 18.04
C TYR A 6 7.73 22.59 16.96
N GLY A 7 7.13 23.76 16.68
CA GLY A 7 7.60 24.70 15.66
C GLY A 7 7.34 24.21 14.24
N ILE A 8 7.35 25.15 13.30
CA ILE A 8 7.06 24.90 11.87
C ILE A 8 8.11 23.96 11.25
N GLU A 9 9.38 24.15 11.60
CA GLU A 9 10.49 23.36 11.04
C GLU A 9 10.35 21.85 11.31
N LYS A 10 9.91 21.47 12.52
CA LYS A 10 9.74 20.05 12.85
C LYS A 10 8.59 19.43 12.07
N PHE A 11 7.50 20.17 11.85
CA PHE A 11 6.39 19.71 10.99
C PHE A 11 6.83 19.56 9.54
N GLY A 12 7.58 20.52 9.00
CA GLY A 12 8.15 20.43 7.65
C GLY A 12 8.97 19.17 7.47
N ARG A 13 9.92 18.89 8.38
CA ARG A 13 10.74 17.67 8.33
C ARG A 13 9.92 16.37 8.37
N LEU A 14 8.84 16.32 9.15
CA LEU A 14 7.98 15.14 9.20
C LEU A 14 7.18 14.95 7.90
N ILE A 15 6.74 16.04 7.26
CA ILE A 15 6.09 15.99 5.95
C ILE A 15 7.07 15.48 4.89
N ASP A 16 8.29 16.06 4.83
CA ASP A 16 9.33 15.65 3.89
C ASP A 16 9.72 14.18 4.08
N GLN A 17 9.82 13.73 5.33
CA GLN A 17 10.06 12.32 5.66
C GLN A 17 8.96 11.41 5.09
N ASN A 18 7.69 11.76 5.31
CA ASN A 18 6.56 10.95 4.84
C ASN A 18 6.47 10.94 3.30
N ILE A 19 6.80 12.04 2.63
CA ILE A 19 6.89 12.11 1.16
C ILE A 19 8.03 11.22 0.66
N ALA A 20 9.21 11.28 1.29
CA ALA A 20 10.33 10.41 0.95
C ALA A 20 10.00 8.91 1.15
N GLN A 21 9.23 8.58 2.18
CA GLN A 21 8.70 7.23 2.39
C GLN A 21 7.71 6.81 1.30
N GLY A 22 6.86 7.74 0.85
CA GLY A 22 5.98 7.53 -0.29
C GLY A 22 6.77 7.11 -1.52
N HIS A 23 7.76 7.91 -1.93
CA HIS A 23 8.61 7.61 -3.08
C HIS A 23 9.42 6.31 -2.91
N TYR A 24 9.93 6.04 -1.71
CA TYR A 24 10.61 4.77 -1.42
C TYR A 24 9.68 3.58 -1.65
N PHE A 25 8.47 3.63 -1.10
CA PHE A 25 7.48 2.57 -1.27
C PHE A 25 7.07 2.41 -2.73
N SER A 26 6.87 3.49 -3.47
CA SER A 26 6.60 3.43 -4.92
C SER A 26 7.70 2.69 -5.68
N GLY A 27 8.97 2.93 -5.35
CA GLY A 27 10.09 2.22 -5.96
C GLY A 27 10.10 0.72 -5.65
N LEU A 28 9.67 0.31 -4.45
CA LEU A 28 9.49 -1.11 -4.12
C LEU A 28 8.36 -1.74 -4.95
N ILE A 29 7.24 -1.03 -5.12
CA ILE A 29 6.12 -1.50 -5.94
C ILE A 29 6.52 -1.64 -7.41
N GLU A 30 7.23 -0.67 -7.96
CA GLU A 30 7.69 -0.70 -9.37
C GLU A 30 8.72 -1.81 -9.62
N ALA A 31 9.51 -2.17 -8.60
CA ALA A 31 10.50 -3.25 -8.69
C ALA A 31 9.87 -4.66 -8.58
N GLU A 32 8.63 -4.77 -8.11
CA GLU A 32 7.94 -6.04 -7.89
C GLU A 32 7.01 -6.36 -9.08
N PRO A 33 7.31 -7.41 -9.89
CA PRO A 33 6.54 -7.73 -11.09
C PRO A 33 5.07 -8.05 -10.82
N THR A 34 4.74 -8.57 -9.64
CA THR A 34 3.36 -8.94 -9.31
C THR A 34 2.51 -7.77 -8.81
N LEU A 35 3.08 -6.57 -8.69
CA LEU A 35 2.38 -5.37 -8.25
C LEU A 35 2.39 -4.29 -9.34
N GLU A 36 1.48 -3.32 -9.20
CA GLU A 36 1.48 -2.15 -10.06
C GLU A 36 0.97 -0.90 -9.35
N LEU A 37 1.61 0.25 -9.63
CA LEU A 37 1.10 1.55 -9.22
C LEU A 37 -0.13 1.91 -10.05
N THR A 38 -1.17 2.44 -9.40
CA THR A 38 -2.39 2.92 -10.08
C THR A 38 -2.42 4.42 -10.28
N ALA A 39 -1.49 5.16 -9.64
CA ALA A 39 -1.29 6.59 -9.85
C ALA A 39 0.17 6.99 -9.53
N PRO A 40 0.69 8.07 -10.16
CA PRO A 40 1.96 8.66 -9.75
C PRO A 40 1.95 9.12 -8.29
N THR A 41 3.02 8.82 -7.56
CA THR A 41 3.16 9.26 -6.16
C THR A 41 3.65 10.69 -6.12
N SER A 42 2.76 11.61 -5.75
CA SER A 42 3.07 13.06 -5.67
C SER A 42 3.32 13.54 -4.23
N ILE A 43 2.84 12.79 -3.24
CA ILE A 43 2.93 13.09 -1.80
C ILE A 43 3.11 11.79 -1.00
N ASN A 44 2.76 11.77 0.28
CA ASN A 44 2.81 10.60 1.17
C ASN A 44 1.68 9.57 0.96
N ILE A 45 1.05 9.54 -0.21
CA ILE A 45 -0.04 8.62 -0.55
C ILE A 45 0.37 7.81 -1.77
N VAL A 46 0.35 6.49 -1.63
CA VAL A 46 0.67 5.54 -2.70
C VAL A 46 -0.54 4.66 -2.94
N CYS A 47 -0.98 4.61 -4.20
CA CYS A 47 -2.06 3.73 -4.65
C CYS A 47 -1.47 2.67 -5.57
N PHE A 48 -1.74 1.41 -5.26
CA PHE A 48 -1.20 0.26 -5.98
C PHE A 48 -2.16 -0.92 -5.91
N ARG A 49 -1.97 -1.94 -6.75
CA ARG A 49 -2.75 -3.17 -6.69
C ARG A 49 -1.91 -4.38 -7.05
N TYR A 50 -2.43 -5.56 -6.74
CA TYR A 50 -1.84 -6.82 -7.19
C TYR A 50 -2.19 -7.08 -8.67
N ARG A 51 -1.26 -7.60 -9.46
CA ARG A 51 -1.51 -7.96 -10.86
C ARG A 51 -2.22 -9.31 -10.94
N GLY A 52 -3.54 -9.29 -11.05
CA GLY A 52 -4.34 -10.47 -11.33
C GLY A 52 -4.43 -10.74 -12.84
N ASP A 53 -3.56 -11.61 -13.36
CA ASP A 53 -3.57 -11.98 -14.78
C ASP A 53 -4.93 -12.59 -15.19
N GLY A 54 -5.57 -11.98 -16.19
CA GLY A 54 -6.84 -12.45 -16.75
C GLY A 54 -8.06 -12.32 -15.82
N LEU A 55 -7.96 -11.58 -14.71
CA LEU A 55 -9.10 -11.35 -13.83
C LEU A 55 -10.07 -10.29 -14.41
N THR A 56 -11.37 -10.49 -14.17
CA THR A 56 -12.36 -9.41 -14.38
C THR A 56 -12.17 -8.32 -13.33
N ALA A 57 -12.72 -7.12 -13.55
CA ALA A 57 -12.63 -6.02 -12.60
C ALA A 57 -13.20 -6.39 -11.21
N GLU A 58 -14.27 -7.18 -11.16
CA GLU A 58 -14.90 -7.64 -9.93
C GLU A 58 -14.01 -8.63 -9.17
N ARG A 59 -13.39 -9.58 -9.89
CA ARG A 59 -12.46 -10.55 -9.30
C ARG A 59 -11.18 -9.88 -8.82
N GLN A 60 -10.66 -8.93 -9.59
CA GLN A 60 -9.52 -8.11 -9.19
C GLN A 60 -9.83 -7.33 -7.91
N LYS A 61 -10.99 -6.66 -7.86
CA LYS A 61 -11.43 -5.95 -6.66
C LYS A 61 -11.54 -6.89 -5.45
N ALA A 62 -12.12 -8.07 -5.62
CA ALA A 62 -12.26 -9.05 -4.55
C ALA A 62 -10.88 -9.52 -4.04
N LEU A 63 -9.92 -9.76 -4.94
CA LEU A 63 -8.55 -10.12 -4.59
C LEU A 63 -7.86 -9.01 -3.78
N ASP A 64 -7.86 -7.77 -4.28
CA ASP A 64 -7.22 -6.65 -3.58
C ASP A 64 -7.91 -6.39 -2.22
N THR A 65 -9.24 -6.50 -2.15
CA THR A 65 -9.98 -6.37 -0.89
C THR A 65 -9.59 -7.46 0.11
N GLU A 66 -9.48 -8.71 -0.31
CA GLU A 66 -9.08 -9.83 0.55
C GLU A 66 -7.63 -9.66 1.05
N ILE A 67 -6.71 -9.22 0.19
CA ILE A 67 -5.33 -8.89 0.60
C ILE A 67 -5.35 -7.84 1.71
N MET A 68 -6.11 -6.75 1.52
CA MET A 68 -6.22 -5.68 2.52
C MET A 68 -6.76 -6.20 3.86
N LEU A 69 -7.82 -7.00 3.84
CA LEU A 69 -8.45 -7.55 5.04
C LEU A 69 -7.45 -8.42 5.81
N ARG A 70 -6.75 -9.34 5.15
CA ARG A 70 -5.77 -10.20 5.82
C ARG A 70 -4.57 -9.42 6.37
N LEU A 71 -4.06 -8.42 5.64
CA LEU A 71 -3.00 -7.55 6.16
C LEU A 71 -3.42 -6.84 7.47
N GLN A 72 -4.69 -6.44 7.56
CA GLN A 72 -5.24 -5.80 8.75
C GLN A 72 -5.48 -6.80 9.89
N GLU A 73 -6.11 -7.93 9.59
CA GLU A 73 -6.49 -8.96 10.57
C GLU A 73 -5.26 -9.66 11.18
N ASP A 74 -4.22 -9.91 10.37
CA ASP A 74 -2.95 -10.45 10.83
C ASP A 74 -2.10 -9.41 11.60
N GLY A 75 -2.55 -8.15 11.67
CA GLY A 75 -1.85 -7.07 12.36
C GLY A 75 -0.56 -6.61 11.66
N ILE A 76 -0.39 -6.93 10.37
CA ILE A 76 0.80 -6.59 9.58
C ILE A 76 0.78 -5.11 9.21
N ALA A 77 -0.32 -4.64 8.63
CA ALA A 77 -0.47 -3.26 8.20
C ALA A 77 -1.94 -2.84 8.13
N ALA A 78 -2.22 -1.62 8.59
CA ALA A 78 -3.54 -1.01 8.45
C ALA A 78 -3.53 0.01 7.29
N LEU A 79 -4.10 -0.37 6.15
CA LEU A 79 -4.27 0.48 4.97
C LEU A 79 -5.72 0.48 4.49
N SER A 80 -6.09 1.47 3.68
CA SER A 80 -7.43 1.56 3.07
C SER A 80 -7.41 1.11 1.62
N ASP A 81 -8.56 0.94 0.98
CA ASP A 81 -8.68 0.86 -0.47
C ASP A 81 -9.24 2.17 -1.05
N THR A 82 -9.20 2.29 -2.38
CA THR A 82 -9.90 3.35 -3.11
C THR A 82 -10.12 2.95 -4.58
N THR A 83 -10.80 3.81 -5.33
CA THR A 83 -10.95 3.66 -6.79
C THR A 83 -10.26 4.80 -7.50
N VAL A 84 -9.29 4.47 -8.36
CA VAL A 84 -8.56 5.44 -9.20
C VAL A 84 -8.81 5.08 -10.67
N HIS A 85 -9.24 6.04 -11.48
CA HIS A 85 -9.54 5.81 -12.91
C HIS A 85 -10.48 4.61 -13.19
N GLY A 86 -11.45 4.37 -12.30
CA GLY A 86 -12.38 3.24 -12.40
C GLY A 86 -11.81 1.89 -11.98
N GLN A 87 -10.57 1.85 -11.50
CA GLN A 87 -9.90 0.64 -11.02
C GLN A 87 -9.78 0.68 -9.49
N HIS A 88 -10.27 -0.37 -8.84
CA HIS A 88 -10.08 -0.55 -7.41
C HIS A 88 -8.60 -0.85 -7.10
N CYS A 89 -8.10 -0.34 -5.99
CA CYS A 89 -6.70 -0.49 -5.59
C CYS A 89 -6.52 -0.28 -4.09
N LEU A 90 -5.39 -0.76 -3.58
CA LEU A 90 -4.92 -0.51 -2.24
C LEU A 90 -4.35 0.92 -2.14
N ARG A 91 -4.57 1.56 -1.00
CA ARG A 91 -4.18 2.95 -0.72
C ARG A 91 -3.47 3.05 0.63
N VAL A 92 -2.19 3.40 0.57
CA VAL A 92 -1.34 3.60 1.74
C VAL A 92 -1.11 5.09 1.93
N ALA A 93 -1.62 5.64 3.04
CA ALA A 93 -1.38 7.01 3.45
C ALA A 93 -0.36 7.04 4.60
N ILE A 94 0.89 7.36 4.29
CA ILE A 94 2.01 7.28 5.23
C ILE A 94 2.01 8.53 6.11
N ASN A 95 1.41 8.45 7.29
CA ASN A 95 1.30 9.58 8.23
C ASN A 95 1.85 9.28 9.63
N ASN A 96 2.14 8.02 9.93
CA ASN A 96 2.63 7.61 11.23
C ASN A 96 4.13 7.87 11.31
N HIS A 97 4.53 8.79 12.18
CA HIS A 97 5.92 9.18 12.43
C HIS A 97 6.84 8.03 12.87
N ARG A 98 6.29 6.88 13.28
CA ARG A 98 7.05 5.67 13.65
C ARG A 98 7.29 4.71 12.48
N THR A 99 6.66 4.93 11.33
CA THR A 99 6.86 4.10 10.13
C THR A 99 8.34 4.13 9.73
N ARG A 100 8.91 2.97 9.47
CA ARG A 100 10.30 2.77 9.01
C ARG A 100 10.27 2.16 7.60
N ARG A 101 11.42 2.14 6.93
CA ARG A 101 11.55 1.49 5.62
C ARG A 101 11.24 0.00 5.71
N ASP A 102 11.75 -0.66 6.74
CA ASP A 102 11.51 -2.08 7.00
C ASP A 102 10.01 -2.44 7.12
N ASP A 103 9.18 -1.52 7.61
CA ASP A 103 7.72 -1.71 7.66
C ASP A 103 7.10 -1.71 6.26
N LEU A 104 7.63 -0.87 5.35
CA LEU A 104 7.22 -0.79 3.95
C LEU A 104 7.73 -2.00 3.15
N ASP A 105 8.95 -2.46 3.45
CA ASP A 105 9.52 -3.69 2.89
C ASP A 105 8.70 -4.93 3.32
N LEU A 106 8.27 -4.97 4.59
CA LEU A 106 7.35 -5.99 5.10
C LEU A 106 6.01 -5.93 4.38
N LEU A 107 5.44 -4.72 4.22
CA LEU A 107 4.15 -4.54 3.54
C LEU A 107 4.19 -5.08 2.11
N VAL A 108 5.22 -4.77 1.31
CA VAL A 108 5.34 -5.32 -0.05
C VAL A 108 5.38 -6.84 -0.02
N ARG A 109 6.29 -7.40 0.80
CA ARG A 109 6.49 -8.86 0.91
C ARG A 109 5.20 -9.60 1.27
N GLU A 110 4.48 -9.10 2.27
CA GLU A 110 3.24 -9.73 2.74
C GLU A 110 2.10 -9.53 1.76
N THR A 111 2.03 -8.37 1.07
CA THR A 111 1.07 -8.16 -0.02
C THR A 111 1.29 -9.18 -1.14
N VAL A 112 2.54 -9.40 -1.56
CA VAL A 112 2.87 -10.41 -2.58
C VAL A 112 2.55 -11.82 -2.10
N ARG A 113 2.94 -12.18 -0.87
CA ARG A 113 2.66 -13.50 -0.29
C ARG A 113 1.16 -13.80 -0.29
N LEU A 114 0.36 -12.86 0.22
CA LEU A 114 -1.10 -12.98 0.27
C LEU A 114 -1.71 -13.01 -1.13
N GLY A 115 -1.27 -12.12 -2.02
CA GLY A 115 -1.74 -12.12 -3.41
C GLY A 115 -1.49 -13.44 -4.13
N GLN A 116 -0.32 -14.05 -3.93
CA GLN A 116 -0.02 -15.38 -4.46
C GLN A 116 -0.87 -16.48 -3.81
N GLU A 117 -1.08 -16.42 -2.50
CA GLU A 117 -1.89 -17.39 -1.77
C GLU A 117 -3.36 -17.36 -2.23
N ILE A 118 -3.95 -16.17 -2.34
CA ILE A 118 -5.35 -15.97 -2.71
C ILE A 118 -5.57 -16.22 -4.21
N SER A 119 -4.59 -15.86 -5.05
CA SER A 119 -4.69 -16.06 -6.51
C SER A 119 -4.38 -17.48 -6.95
N ARG A 120 -3.79 -18.32 -6.09
CA ARG A 120 -3.61 -19.74 -6.40
C ARG A 120 -5.00 -20.37 -6.62
N PRO A 121 -5.22 -21.07 -7.74
CA PRO A 121 -6.41 -21.88 -7.88
C PRO A 121 -6.34 -23.02 -6.84
N GLY A 122 -7.00 -22.86 -5.69
CA GLY A 122 -7.44 -23.99 -4.88
C GLY A 122 -8.49 -24.74 -5.70
N VAL A 123 -8.28 -26.01 -6.06
CA VAL A 123 -8.60 -27.16 -5.17
C VAL A 123 -9.80 -26.83 -4.30
N ALA A 124 -10.93 -26.55 -4.95
CA ALA A 124 -12.23 -26.73 -4.33
C ALA A 124 -12.37 -28.24 -4.02
N GLY A 125 -12.22 -28.59 -2.75
CA GLY A 125 -12.87 -29.76 -2.17
C GLY A 125 -14.32 -29.45 -1.87
#